data_AF-A0A1Y4A0D1-F1
#
_entry.id   AF-A0A1Y4A0D1-F1
#
_cell.length_a   1.000
_cell.length_b   1.000
_cell.length_c   1.000
_cell.angle_alpha   90.00
_cell.angle_beta   90.00
_cell.angle_gamma   90.00
#
_symmetry.space_group_name_H-M   'P 1'
#
loop_
_entity.id
_entity.type
_entity.pdbx_description
1 polymer ?
#
loop_
_entity_poly.entity_id
_entity_poly.type
_entity_poly.pdbx_seq_one_letter_code
_entity_poly.pdbx_strand_id
1 'polypeptide(L)'
;MKVWQKNLILILLVVVIAAVPLWLLPNAEFGGADGQAEEAITELNPDYEPWFEPILEPASGEVESMLFALQAAIGAGVVGFILGRITKKPDGKEKGTN
;
A
#
# COMPACT_ATOMS: atom_id res chain seq x y z
N MET A 1 -28.87 -5.80 3.77
CA MET A 1 -27.93 -5.15 4.72
C MET A 1 -27.78 -3.69 4.33
N LYS A 2 -27.77 -2.77 5.31
CA LYS A 2 -27.51 -1.35 5.03
C LYS A 2 -26.06 -1.17 4.56
N VAL A 3 -25.81 -0.17 3.71
CA VAL A 3 -24.47 0.10 3.13
C VAL A 3 -23.40 0.24 4.21
N TRP A 4 -23.71 0.87 5.34
CA TRP A 4 -22.79 1.01 6.47
C TRP A 4 -22.40 -0.34 7.11
N GLN A 5 -23.33 -1.30 7.18
CA GLN A 5 -23.03 -2.66 7.68
C GLN A 5 -22.08 -3.40 6.74
N LYS A 6 -22.27 -3.24 5.42
CA LYS A 6 -21.37 -3.83 4.41
C LYS A 6 -19.99 -3.20 4.48
N ASN A 7 -19.89 -1.87 4.60
CA ASN A 7 -18.62 -1.18 4.73
C ASN A 7 -17.87 -1.57 6.02
N LEU A 8 -18.58 -1.72 7.14
CA LEU A 8 -17.99 -2.22 8.39
C LEU A 8 -17.37 -3.60 8.23
N ILE A 9 -18.09 -4.53 7.57
CA ILE A 9 -17.58 -5.88 7.32
C ILE A 9 -16.38 -5.85 6.38
N LEU A 10 -16.39 -5.02 5.34
CA LEU A 10 -15.26 -4.87 4.43
C LEU A 10 -14.02 -4.30 5.14
N ILE A 11 -14.19 -3.28 5.99
CA ILE A 11 -13.09 -2.72 6.79
C ILE A 11 -12.54 -3.78 7.75
N LEU A 12 -13.42 -4.51 8.44
CA LEU A 12 -13.01 -5.57 9.36
C LEU A 12 -12.23 -6.67 8.63
N LEU A 13 -12.67 -7.06 7.43
CA LEU A 13 -11.98 -8.06 6.62
C LEU A 13 -10.59 -7.58 6.17
N VAL A 14 -10.44 -6.31 5.77
CA VAL A 14 -9.14 -5.71 5.46
C VAL A 14 -8.22 -5.72 6.69
N VAL A 15 -8.74 -5.34 7.86
CA VAL A 15 -7.97 -5.37 9.12
C VAL A 15 -7.53 -6.79 9.45
N VAL A 16 -8.39 -7.78 9.28
CA VAL A 16 -8.04 -9.19 9.51
C VAL A 16 -6.94 -9.64 8.56
N ILE A 17 -7.05 -9.34 7.25
CA ILE A 17 -6.01 -9.70 6.28
C ILE A 17 -4.66 -9.05 6.61
N ALA A 18 -4.66 -7.81 7.11
CA ALA A 18 -3.44 -7.12 7.51
C ALA A 18 -2.86 -7.62 8.85
N ALA A 19 -3.71 -7.93 9.83
CA ALA A 19 -3.29 -8.28 11.19
C ALA A 19 -2.94 -9.77 11.36
N VAL A 20 -3.56 -10.67 10.60
CA VAL A 20 -3.31 -12.11 10.70
C VAL A 20 -1.85 -12.48 10.41
N PRO A 21 -1.20 -11.97 9.34
CA PRO A 21 0.21 -12.24 9.09
C PRO A 21 1.12 -11.74 10.22
N LEU A 22 0.86 -10.53 10.75
CA LEU A 22 1.62 -9.95 11.85
C LEU A 22 1.53 -10.80 13.13
N TRP A 23 0.39 -11.45 13.37
CA TRP A 23 0.21 -12.31 14.54
C TRP A 23 0.81 -13.72 14.36
N LEU A 24 0.68 -14.30 13.16
CA LEU A 24 1.19 -15.64 12.86
C LEU A 24 2.71 -15.66 12.66
N LEU A 25 3.30 -14.56 12.21
CA LEU A 25 4.71 -14.44 11.86
C LEU A 25 5.38 -13.29 12.65
N PRO A 26 5.50 -13.41 13.98
CA PRO A 26 6.01 -12.33 14.84
C PRO A 26 7.49 -11.99 14.61
N ASN A 27 8.24 -12.91 13.98
CA ASN A 27 9.65 -12.72 13.64
C ASN A 27 9.88 -12.64 12.12
N ALA A 28 8.83 -12.47 11.31
CA ALA A 28 9.04 -12.25 9.88
C ALA A 28 9.57 -10.84 9.65
N GLU A 29 10.67 -10.74 8.91
CA GLU A 29 11.14 -9.48 8.37
C GLU A 29 10.25 -9.12 7.19
N PHE A 30 9.30 -8.21 7.43
CA PHE A 30 8.47 -7.61 6.38
C PHE A 30 9.30 -6.56 5.62
N GLY A 31 10.32 -7.03 4.92
CA GLY A 31 11.20 -6.23 4.07
C GLY A 31 10.62 -6.00 2.68
N GLY A 32 11.24 -5.06 1.96
CA GLY A 32 10.97 -4.87 0.53
C GLY A 32 11.42 -6.08 -0.29
N ALA A 33 10.85 -6.21 -1.49
CA ALA A 33 11.24 -7.27 -2.43
C ALA A 33 12.70 -7.16 -2.90
N ASP A 34 13.29 -5.96 -2.82
CA ASP A 34 14.65 -5.70 -3.29
C ASP A 34 15.71 -6.33 -2.37
N GLY A 35 15.58 -6.19 -1.05
CA GLY A 35 16.50 -6.83 -0.10
C GLY A 35 16.46 -8.37 -0.17
N GLN A 36 15.29 -8.97 -0.42
CA GLN A 36 15.18 -10.40 -0.66
C GLN A 36 15.85 -10.84 -1.97
N ALA A 37 15.83 -9.98 -2.99
CA ALA A 37 16.48 -10.25 -4.26
C ALA A 37 18.01 -10.19 -4.13
N GLU A 38 18.55 -9.21 -3.41
CA GLU A 38 19.98 -9.09 -3.14
C GLU A 38 20.50 -10.34 -2.42
N GLU A 39 19.84 -10.77 -1.35
CA GLU A 39 20.25 -11.94 -0.55
C GLU A 39 20.26 -13.23 -1.40
N ALA A 40 19.23 -13.42 -2.24
CA ALA A 40 19.15 -14.55 -3.16
C ALA A 40 20.22 -14.51 -4.27
N ILE A 41 20.57 -13.32 -4.76
CA ILE A 41 21.62 -13.14 -5.78
C ILE A 41 22.99 -13.50 -5.18
N THR A 42 23.27 -13.04 -3.97
CA THR A 42 24.53 -13.34 -3.27
C THR A 42 24.67 -14.84 -2.96
N GLU A 43 23.58 -15.54 -2.62
CA GLU A 43 23.60 -17.00 -2.43
C GLU A 43 23.83 -17.77 -3.74
N LEU A 44 23.21 -17.34 -4.84
CA LEU A 44 23.29 -18.04 -6.13
C LEU A 44 24.61 -17.78 -6.87
N ASN A 45 25.18 -16.60 -6.72
CA ASN A 45 26.43 -16.22 -7.35
C ASN A 45 27.22 -15.24 -6.46
N PRO A 46 28.13 -15.75 -5.61
CA PRO A 46 28.90 -14.91 -4.69
C PRO A 46 29.87 -13.95 -5.39
N ASP A 47 30.19 -14.17 -6.67
CA ASP A 47 31.04 -13.29 -7.47
C ASP A 47 30.22 -12.30 -8.34
N TYR A 48 28.92 -12.12 -8.05
CA TYR A 48 28.05 -11.23 -8.83
C TYR A 48 28.36 -9.75 -8.56
N GLU A 49 28.80 -9.04 -9.60
CA GLU A 49 28.87 -7.58 -9.58
C GLU A 49 27.53 -6.96 -10.03
N PRO A 50 26.96 -6.02 -9.25
CA PRO A 50 25.79 -5.26 -9.68
C PRO A 50 26.05 -4.54 -11.00
N TRP A 51 25.21 -4.79 -11.99
CA TRP A 51 25.27 -4.11 -13.29
C TRP A 51 24.61 -2.72 -13.27
N PHE A 52 24.00 -2.36 -12.14
CA PHE A 52 23.36 -1.08 -11.89
C PHE A 52 23.50 -0.72 -10.42
N GLU A 53 24.05 0.46 -10.15
CA GLU A 53 24.11 1.05 -8.81
C GLU A 53 23.13 2.23 -8.74
N PRO A 54 22.42 2.41 -7.61
CA PRO A 54 21.56 3.57 -7.42
C PRO A 54 22.36 4.87 -7.55
N ILE A 55 21.94 5.75 -8.46
CA ILE A 55 22.56 7.09 -8.63
C ILE A 55 22.42 7.93 -7.33
N LEU A 56 21.41 7.62 -6.52
CA LEU A 56 21.15 8.19 -5.21
C LEU A 56 20.83 7.07 -4.24
N GLU A 57 21.77 6.78 -3.35
CA GLU A 57 21.56 5.88 -2.22
C GLU A 57 20.87 6.66 -1.09
N PRO A 58 19.72 6.20 -0.56
CA PRO A 58 19.12 6.84 0.61
C PRO A 58 20.09 6.77 1.78
N ALA A 59 20.27 7.88 2.51
CA ALA A 59 21.23 7.97 3.62
C ALA A 59 20.95 7.00 4.80
N SER A 60 19.81 6.28 4.79
CA SER A 60 19.41 5.25 5.75
C SER A 60 18.16 4.51 5.23
N GLY A 61 18.03 3.21 5.57
CA GLY A 61 16.81 2.42 5.30
C GLY A 61 15.53 2.97 5.97
N GLU A 62 15.68 3.83 6.99
CA GLU A 62 14.55 4.57 7.57
C GLU A 62 14.00 5.59 6.57
N VAL A 63 14.86 6.30 5.84
CA VAL A 63 14.45 7.29 4.83
C VAL A 63 13.79 6.59 3.66
N GLU A 64 14.30 5.43 3.24
CA GLU A 64 13.68 4.58 2.23
C GLU A 64 12.24 4.19 2.63
N SER A 65 12.07 3.68 3.85
CA SER A 65 10.76 3.32 4.40
C SER A 65 9.81 4.53 4.47
N MET A 66 10.31 5.72 4.81
CA MET A 66 9.52 6.95 4.81
C MET A 66 9.09 7.38 3.40
N LEU A 67 9.95 7.21 2.39
CA LEU A 67 9.61 7.51 1.00
C LEU A 67 8.54 6.55 0.48
N PHE A 68 8.63 5.25 0.80
CA PHE A 68 7.56 4.29 0.49
C PHE A 68 6.25 4.62 1.21
N ALA A 69 6.30 4.99 2.49
CA ALA A 69 5.11 5.41 3.25
C ALA A 69 4.45 6.65 2.64
N LEU A 70 5.25 7.63 2.19
CA LEU A 70 4.76 8.82 1.51
C LEU A 70 4.09 8.48 0.17
N GLN A 71 4.70 7.62 -0.64
CA GLN A 71 4.12 7.14 -1.89
C GLN A 71 2.80 6.42 -1.65
N ALA A 72 2.73 5.54 -0.63
CA ALA A 72 1.52 4.84 -0.24
C ALA A 72 0.42 5.82 0.22
N ALA A 73 0.76 6.85 1.00
CA ALA A 73 -0.18 7.87 1.45
C ALA A 73 -0.75 8.68 0.29
N ILE A 74 0.08 9.09 -0.67
CA ILE A 74 -0.35 9.79 -1.88
C ILE A 74 -1.26 8.88 -2.73
N GLY A 75 -0.86 7.62 -2.95
CA GLY A 75 -1.64 6.65 -3.69
C GLY A 75 -3.02 6.41 -3.07
N ALA A 76 -3.09 6.24 -1.75
CA ALA A 76 -4.34 6.12 -1.02
C ALA A 76 -5.21 7.39 -1.15
N GLY A 77 -4.60 8.58 -1.10
CA GLY A 77 -5.29 9.85 -1.31
C GLY A 77 -5.91 9.98 -2.71
N VAL A 78 -5.17 9.61 -3.76
CA VAL A 78 -5.66 9.62 -5.15
C VAL A 78 -6.81 8.63 -5.34
N VAL A 79 -6.65 7.39 -4.87
CA VAL A 79 -7.71 6.37 -4.95
C VAL A 79 -8.95 6.83 -4.19
N GLY A 80 -8.78 7.37 -2.97
CA GLY A 80 -9.88 7.92 -2.18
C GLY A 80 -10.61 9.07 -2.87
N PHE A 81 -9.87 9.99 -3.49
CA PHE A 81 -10.45 11.10 -4.24
C PHE A 81 -11.26 10.63 -5.46
N ILE A 82 -10.72 9.68 -6.24
CA ILE A 82 -11.40 9.13 -7.42
C ILE A 82 -12.68 8.41 -7.00
N LEU A 83 -12.61 7.52 -6.01
CA LEU A 83 -13.78 6.82 -5.48
C LEU A 83 -14.83 7.80 -4.93
N GLY A 84 -14.40 8.84 -4.21
CA GLY A 84 -15.28 9.89 -3.72
C GLY A 84 -15.97 10.67 -4.84
N ARG A 85 -15.26 10.99 -5.93
CA ARG A 85 -15.81 11.69 -7.09
C ARG A 85 -16.81 10.82 -7.87
N ILE A 86 -16.54 9.53 -8.05
CA ILE A 86 -17.43 8.59 -8.75
C ILE A 86 -18.69 8.31 -7.91
N THR A 87 -18.57 8.29 -6.59
CA THR A 87 -19.70 8.02 -5.67
C THR A 87 -20.58 9.26 -5.43
N LYS A 88 -20.19 10.43 -5.94
CA LYS A 88 -20.97 11.66 -5.80
C LYS A 88 -22.27 11.55 -6.60
N LYS A 89 -23.40 11.38 -5.90
CA LYS A 89 -24.74 11.36 -6.49
C LYS A 89 -25.01 12.74 -7.14
N PRO A 90 -25.55 12.82 -8.37
CA PRO A 90 -25.95 14.11 -8.93
C PRO A 90 -27.01 14.70 -8.01
N ASP A 91 -26.79 15.93 -7.53
CA ASP A 91 -27.81 16.67 -6.80
C ASP A 91 -29.03 16.76 -7.71
N GLY A 92 -30.09 16.05 -7.33
CA GLY A 92 -31.38 16.14 -8.01
C GLY A 92 -31.87 17.57 -7.90
N LYS A 93 -31.73 18.34 -8.98
CA LYS A 93 -32.52 19.54 -9.15
C LYS A 93 -33.97 19.12 -9.37
N GLU A 94 -34.70 18.88 -8.27
CA GLU A 94 -36.12 19.18 -8.25
C GLU A 94 -36.27 20.69 -8.47
N LYS A 95 -36.48 21.09 -9.72
CA LYS A 95 -37.09 22.39 -10.02
C LYS A 95 -38.45 22.14 -10.63
N GLY A 96 -39.46 22.26 -9.78
CA GLY A 96 -40.75 22.89 -10.06
C GLY A 96 -41.61 22.22 -11.12
N THR A 97 -42.65 21.54 -10.64
CA THR A 97 -43.90 21.30 -11.36
C THR A 97 -44.46 22.61 -11.94
N ASN A 98 -44.95 22.55 -13.18
CA ASN A 98 -45.83 23.57 -13.77
C ASN A 98 -47.11 23.76 -12.95
#